data_AF-A0A1H2HMV4-F1
#
_entry.id   AF-A0A1H2HMV4-F1
#
_cell.length_a   1.000
_cell.length_b   1.000
_cell.length_c   1.000
_cell.angle_alpha   90.00
_cell.angle_beta   90.00
_cell.angle_gamma   90.00
#
_symmetry.space_group_name_H-M   'P 1'
#
loop_
_entity.id
_entity.type
_entity.pdbx_description
1 polymer ?
#
loop_
_entity_poly.entity_id
_entity_poly.type
_entity_poly.pdbx_seq_one_letter_code
_entity_poly.pdbx_strand_id
1 'polypeptide(L)'
;MPLTEEEARVRDGAGEEYTAVLPPRTGTTFPVLVTPVWKTGVVAVTFLDDVGRKATEYTFMKKAEDRLFLTRVHLWTYPNDQPGLRLSDSASHETVHLREDGYVKRVVKNKVENVQETVEYDDVPVDANWEPIPSFGDYGSIARYERD
;
A
#
# COMPACT_ATOMS: atom_id res chain seq x y z
N MET A 1 -6.88 14.89 16.88
CA MET A 1 -8.28 14.65 16.52
C MET A 1 -8.32 14.20 15.06
N PRO A 2 -9.28 13.36 14.65
CA PRO A 2 -9.52 13.11 13.23
C PRO A 2 -9.86 14.42 12.52
N LEU A 3 -9.48 14.53 11.25
CA LEU A 3 -9.92 15.62 10.38
C LEU A 3 -11.42 15.48 10.11
N THR A 4 -12.11 16.61 10.00
CA THR A 4 -13.41 16.66 9.35
C THR A 4 -13.27 16.39 7.85
N GLU A 5 -14.36 16.00 7.19
CA GLU A 5 -14.36 15.82 5.73
C GLU A 5 -13.93 17.10 4.99
N GLU A 6 -14.39 18.27 5.47
CA GLU A 6 -14.04 19.56 4.87
C GLU A 6 -12.55 19.86 5.00
N GLU A 7 -11.95 19.65 6.18
CA GLU A 7 -10.51 19.80 6.36
C GLU A 7 -9.72 18.83 5.47
N ALA A 8 -10.19 17.58 5.32
CA ALA A 8 -9.57 16.61 4.43
C ALA A 8 -9.70 17.03 2.95
N ARG A 9 -10.84 17.58 2.53
CA ARG A 9 -11.08 18.10 1.17
C ARG A 9 -10.19 19.30 0.85
N VAL A 10 -9.99 20.20 1.82
CA VAL A 10 -9.04 21.32 1.69
C VAL A 10 -7.62 20.81 1.49
N ARG A 11 -7.19 19.80 2.27
CA ARG A 11 -5.87 19.18 2.09
C ARG A 11 -5.73 18.47 0.76
N ASP A 12 -6.75 17.73 0.33
CA ASP A 12 -6.79 17.06 -0.97
C ASP A 12 -6.59 18.07 -2.12
N GLY A 13 -7.37 19.15 -2.15
CA GLY A 13 -7.25 20.19 -3.16
C GLY A 13 -5.90 20.93 -3.12
N ALA A 14 -5.29 21.05 -1.93
CA ALA A 14 -3.94 21.60 -1.78
C ALA A 14 -2.84 20.58 -2.14
N GLY A 15 -3.18 19.29 -2.29
CA GLY A 15 -2.26 18.18 -2.50
C GLY A 15 -1.45 17.77 -1.27
N GLU A 16 -1.93 18.11 -0.08
CA GLU A 16 -1.30 17.81 1.21
C GLU A 16 -1.69 16.43 1.73
N GLU A 17 -0.89 15.92 2.66
CA GLU A 17 -1.14 14.63 3.27
C GLU A 17 -2.39 14.64 4.15
N TYR A 18 -3.26 13.66 3.92
CA TYR A 18 -4.33 13.23 4.82
C TYR A 18 -4.47 11.72 4.71
N THR A 19 -5.28 11.11 5.59
CA THR A 19 -5.59 9.67 5.50
C THR A 19 -7.09 9.49 5.47
N ALA A 20 -7.60 8.87 4.41
CA ALA A 20 -8.95 8.37 4.33
C ALA A 20 -9.03 6.98 4.97
N VAL A 21 -10.11 6.72 5.70
CA VAL A 21 -10.38 5.45 6.36
C VAL A 21 -11.55 4.81 5.64
N LEU A 22 -11.30 3.73 4.91
CA LEU A 22 -12.35 2.94 4.26
C LEU A 22 -12.85 1.84 5.18
N PRO A 23 -14.11 1.39 5.01
CA PRO A 23 -14.62 0.22 5.72
C PRO A 23 -13.70 -1.00 5.57
N PRO A 24 -13.74 -1.94 6.54
CA PRO A 24 -13.04 -3.21 6.41
C PRO A 24 -13.45 -3.96 5.14
N ARG A 25 -12.51 -4.73 4.59
CA ARG A 25 -12.79 -5.65 3.47
C ARG A 25 -13.67 -6.79 3.98
N THR A 26 -14.43 -7.40 3.07
CA THR A 26 -15.19 -8.61 3.38
C THR A 26 -14.28 -9.67 4.02
N GLY A 27 -14.68 -10.19 5.18
CA GLY A 27 -13.90 -11.18 5.93
C GLY A 27 -12.81 -10.61 6.84
N THR A 28 -12.67 -9.29 6.95
CA THR A 28 -11.70 -8.63 7.84
C THR A 28 -12.39 -7.67 8.81
N THR A 29 -11.73 -7.32 9.92
CA THR A 29 -12.31 -6.43 10.95
C THR A 29 -11.75 -5.01 10.91
N PHE A 30 -10.54 -4.84 10.41
CA PHE A 30 -9.85 -3.54 10.43
C PHE A 30 -10.00 -2.77 9.10
N PRO A 31 -10.02 -1.43 9.17
CA PRO A 31 -10.21 -0.60 7.98
C PRO A 31 -9.01 -0.68 7.03
N VAL A 32 -9.24 -0.25 5.78
CA VAL A 32 -8.17 0.07 4.84
C VAL A 32 -7.84 1.55 4.95
N LEU A 33 -6.56 1.88 5.06
CA LEU A 33 -6.10 3.26 5.16
C LEU A 33 -5.52 3.70 3.81
N VAL A 34 -5.99 4.84 3.31
CA VAL A 34 -5.47 5.43 2.06
C VAL A 34 -4.90 6.80 2.38
N THR A 35 -3.60 6.96 2.15
CA THR A 35 -2.83 8.16 2.47
C THR A 35 -2.24 8.75 1.18
N PRO A 36 -2.99 9.64 0.50
CA PRO A 36 -2.47 10.37 -0.65
C PRO A 36 -1.66 11.60 -0.22
N VAL A 37 -0.65 11.93 -1.03
CA VAL A 37 0.17 13.14 -0.94
C VAL A 37 0.40 13.67 -2.35
N TRP A 38 -0.61 14.34 -2.92
CA TRP A 38 -0.62 14.70 -4.35
C TRP A 38 0.51 15.65 -4.76
N LYS A 39 1.00 16.51 -3.85
CA LYS A 39 2.19 17.35 -4.08
C LYS A 39 3.43 16.54 -4.49
N THR A 40 3.52 15.29 -4.02
CA THR A 40 4.62 14.36 -4.36
C THR A 40 4.18 13.27 -5.34
N GLY A 41 2.90 13.21 -5.68
CA GLY A 41 2.31 12.16 -6.52
C GLY A 41 2.31 10.77 -5.87
N VAL A 42 2.49 10.66 -4.55
CA VAL A 42 2.53 9.37 -3.84
C VAL A 42 1.17 9.08 -3.23
N VAL A 43 0.74 7.81 -3.30
CA VAL A 43 -0.39 7.30 -2.52
C VAL A 43 0.00 5.99 -1.86
N ALA A 44 -0.12 5.91 -0.54
CA ALA A 44 0.04 4.68 0.21
C ALA A 44 -1.33 4.08 0.55
N VAL A 45 -1.50 2.79 0.32
CA VAL A 45 -2.69 2.03 0.73
C VAL A 45 -2.25 0.97 1.71
N THR A 46 -2.69 1.06 2.96
CA THR A 46 -2.33 0.14 4.04
C THR A 46 -3.49 -0.78 4.38
N PHE A 47 -3.22 -2.07 4.39
CA PHE A 47 -4.11 -3.12 4.89
C PHE A 47 -3.60 -3.61 6.25
N LEU A 48 -4.52 -3.70 7.20
CA LEU A 48 -4.24 -4.16 8.55
C LEU A 48 -4.63 -5.64 8.70
N ASP A 49 -3.92 -6.37 9.56
CA ASP A 49 -4.29 -7.73 9.96
C ASP A 49 -5.43 -7.74 11.00
N ASP A 50 -5.80 -8.94 11.45
CA ASP A 50 -6.90 -9.18 12.38
C ASP A 50 -6.66 -8.63 13.80
N VAL A 51 -5.47 -8.09 14.07
CA VAL A 51 -5.15 -7.40 15.33
C VAL A 51 -4.71 -5.95 15.11
N GLY A 52 -4.93 -5.42 13.91
CA GLY A 52 -4.76 -3.99 13.59
C GLY A 52 -3.34 -3.56 13.25
N ARG A 53 -2.43 -4.50 12.96
CA ARG A 53 -1.05 -4.21 12.55
C ARG A 53 -0.97 -4.10 11.03
N LYS A 54 -0.04 -3.28 10.53
CA LYS A 54 0.22 -3.17 9.09
C LYS A 54 0.71 -4.50 8.54
N ALA A 55 -0.12 -5.16 7.74
CA ALA A 55 0.17 -6.45 7.12
C ALA A 55 0.64 -6.27 5.66
N THR A 56 0.06 -5.31 4.96
CA THR A 56 0.40 -5.01 3.56
C THR A 56 0.35 -3.51 3.31
N GLU A 57 1.28 -3.01 2.51
CA GLU A 57 1.24 -1.63 2.01
C GLU A 57 1.52 -1.60 0.51
N TYR A 58 0.64 -0.95 -0.22
CA TYR A 58 0.83 -0.62 -1.63
C TYR A 58 1.28 0.82 -1.74
N THR A 59 2.34 1.07 -2.50
CA THR A 59 2.81 2.42 -2.83
C THR A 59 2.59 2.67 -4.31
N PHE A 60 1.63 3.54 -4.60
CA PHE A 60 1.40 4.07 -5.92
C PHE A 60 2.18 5.37 -6.12
N MET A 61 2.72 5.57 -7.32
CA MET A 61 3.27 6.85 -7.75
C MET A 61 2.57 7.34 -9.01
N LYS A 62 2.32 8.65 -9.10
CA LYS A 62 1.86 9.30 -10.32
C LYS A 62 2.95 9.24 -11.38
N LYS A 63 2.68 8.54 -12.47
CA LYS A 63 3.63 8.34 -13.60
C LYS A 63 3.15 8.95 -14.90
N ALA A 64 1.85 9.24 -15.02
CA ALA A 64 1.27 10.02 -16.10
C ALA A 64 0.37 11.13 -15.53
N GLU A 65 -0.17 11.99 -16.38
CA GLU A 65 -1.03 13.11 -15.97
C GLU A 65 -2.27 12.65 -15.17
N ASP A 66 -2.81 11.49 -15.55
CA ASP A 66 -4.10 10.94 -15.09
C ASP A 66 -3.98 9.54 -14.44
N ARG A 67 -2.76 8.99 -14.34
CA ARG A 67 -2.54 7.61 -13.87
C ARG A 67 -1.49 7.47 -12.78
N LEU A 68 -1.82 6.56 -11.87
CA LEU A 68 -0.96 6.02 -10.83
C LEU A 68 -0.43 4.66 -11.28
N PHE A 69 0.81 4.37 -10.92
CA PHE A 69 1.43 3.05 -11.07
C PHE A 69 1.78 2.47 -9.71
N LEU A 70 1.44 1.20 -9.47
CA LEU A 70 1.87 0.46 -8.29
C LEU A 70 3.36 0.17 -8.39
N THR A 71 4.16 0.87 -7.61
CA THR A 71 5.63 0.79 -7.69
C THR A 71 6.24 -0.10 -6.60
N ARG A 72 5.48 -0.33 -5.54
CA ARG A 72 5.95 -1.11 -4.40
C ARG A 72 4.82 -1.81 -3.69
N VAL A 73 5.09 -3.05 -3.31
CA VAL A 73 4.29 -3.81 -2.35
C VAL A 73 5.19 -4.21 -1.20
N HIS A 74 4.75 -3.93 0.01
CA HIS A 74 5.35 -4.45 1.22
C HIS A 74 4.41 -5.44 1.88
N LEU A 75 4.93 -6.59 2.32
CA LEU A 75 4.22 -7.54 3.17
C LEU A 75 5.00 -7.79 4.46
N TRP A 76 4.29 -7.87 5.57
CA TRP A 76 4.86 -8.20 6.87
C TRP A 76 4.13 -9.41 7.45
N THR A 77 4.89 -10.42 7.84
CA THR A 77 4.38 -11.56 8.61
C THR A 77 4.93 -11.50 10.01
N TYR A 78 4.06 -11.54 11.01
CA TYR A 78 4.41 -11.48 12.42
C TYR A 78 4.50 -12.88 13.02
N PRO A 79 5.31 -13.09 14.08
CA PRO A 79 5.50 -14.41 14.68
C PRO A 79 4.27 -14.94 15.43
N ASN A 80 3.33 -14.06 15.77
CA ASN A 80 2.09 -14.37 16.51
C ASN A 80 1.09 -13.21 16.36
N ASP A 81 -0.07 -13.31 17.01
CA ASP A 81 -1.14 -12.31 16.96
C ASP A 81 -1.10 -11.30 18.11
N GLN A 82 0.07 -11.07 18.72
CA GLN A 82 0.21 -10.02 19.73
C GLN A 82 -0.07 -8.64 19.10
N PRO A 83 -1.06 -7.87 19.58
CA PRO A 83 -1.32 -6.53 19.09
C PRO A 83 -0.15 -5.58 19.38
N GLY A 84 0.00 -4.54 18.55
CA GLY A 84 0.98 -3.47 18.78
C GLY A 84 2.44 -3.80 18.43
N LEU A 85 2.72 -4.97 17.84
CA LEU A 85 4.04 -5.28 17.29
C LEU A 85 4.38 -4.29 16.15
N ARG A 86 5.62 -3.80 16.16
CA ARG A 86 6.16 -2.87 15.17
C ARG A 86 6.60 -3.62 13.91
N LEU A 87 6.81 -2.90 12.81
CA LEU A 87 7.37 -3.49 11.57
C LEU A 87 8.74 -4.17 11.82
N SER A 88 9.53 -3.65 12.77
CA SER A 88 10.79 -4.26 13.19
C SER A 88 10.62 -5.64 13.81
N ASP A 89 9.46 -5.91 14.40
CA ASP A 89 9.15 -7.14 15.14
C ASP A 89 8.57 -8.23 14.23
N SER A 90 8.39 -7.95 12.93
CA SER A 90 7.94 -8.94 11.95
C SER A 90 8.94 -10.10 11.85
N ALA A 91 8.46 -11.34 11.74
CA ALA A 91 9.28 -12.53 11.52
C ALA A 91 9.85 -12.55 10.10
N SER A 92 9.07 -12.09 9.12
CA SER A 92 9.52 -11.88 7.76
C SER A 92 9.05 -10.52 7.22
N HIS A 93 9.72 -10.07 6.18
CA HIS A 93 9.33 -8.90 5.41
C HIS A 93 9.62 -9.13 3.93
N GLU A 94 8.60 -8.98 3.11
CA GLU A 94 8.72 -9.02 1.67
C GLU A 94 8.56 -7.61 1.09
N THR A 95 9.42 -7.27 0.13
CA THR A 95 9.29 -6.08 -0.69
C THR A 95 9.30 -6.48 -2.15
N VAL A 96 8.26 -6.09 -2.89
CA VAL A 96 8.19 -6.22 -4.34
C VAL A 96 8.30 -4.82 -4.93
N HIS A 97 9.33 -4.59 -5.74
CA HIS A 97 9.48 -3.39 -6.55
C HIS A 97 8.99 -3.69 -7.95
N LEU A 98 8.13 -2.82 -8.49
CA LEU A 98 7.59 -2.94 -9.84
C LEU A 98 7.96 -1.69 -10.65
N ARG A 99 8.25 -1.90 -11.92
CA ARG A 99 8.52 -0.84 -12.91
C ARG A 99 7.56 -0.96 -14.08
N GLU A 100 7.35 0.16 -14.75
CA GLU A 100 6.42 0.30 -15.88
C GLU A 100 6.87 -0.49 -17.13
N ASP A 101 8.13 -0.89 -17.18
CA ASP A 101 8.73 -1.68 -18.27
C ASP A 101 8.64 -3.20 -18.03
N GLY A 102 7.94 -3.64 -16.99
CA GLY A 102 7.80 -5.06 -16.67
C GLY A 102 8.93 -5.64 -15.83
N TYR A 103 9.91 -4.83 -15.42
CA TYR A 103 10.89 -5.28 -14.44
C TYR A 103 10.28 -5.38 -13.04
N VAL A 104 10.47 -6.53 -12.40
CA VAL A 104 10.03 -6.80 -11.02
C VAL A 104 11.20 -7.31 -10.20
N LYS A 105 11.40 -6.73 -9.01
CA LYS A 105 12.36 -7.22 -8.02
C LYS A 105 11.66 -7.56 -6.73
N ARG A 106 11.71 -8.82 -6.34
CA ARG A 106 11.17 -9.35 -5.08
C ARG A 106 12.31 -9.63 -4.11
N VAL A 107 12.23 -9.05 -2.92
CA VAL A 107 13.18 -9.25 -1.82
C VAL A 107 12.43 -9.80 -0.63
N VAL A 108 12.77 -11.00 -0.18
CA VAL A 108 12.21 -11.62 1.02
C VAL A 108 13.28 -11.69 2.09
N LYS A 109 13.04 -11.08 3.24
CA LYS A 109 13.90 -11.16 4.41
C LYS A 109 13.21 -11.99 5.49
N ASN A 110 13.75 -13.16 5.80
CA ASN A 110 13.31 -13.99 6.93
C ASN A 110 14.25 -13.76 8.12
N LYS A 111 13.75 -13.13 9.18
CA LYS A 111 14.55 -12.81 10.37
C LYS A 111 14.70 -14.00 11.31
N VAL A 112 13.83 -15.00 11.22
CA VAL A 112 13.91 -16.23 12.03
C VAL A 112 15.05 -17.11 11.53
N GLU A 113 15.13 -17.29 10.21
CA GLU A 113 16.19 -18.08 9.56
C GLU A 113 17.45 -17.25 9.28
N ASN A 114 17.38 -15.92 9.44
CA ASN A 114 18.42 -14.96 9.11
C ASN A 114 18.91 -15.07 7.65
N VAL A 115 17.97 -15.23 6.73
CA VAL A 115 18.23 -15.32 5.28
C VAL A 115 17.54 -14.18 4.53
N GLN A 116 18.11 -13.84 3.39
CA GLN A 116 17.52 -12.93 2.43
C GLN A 116 17.57 -13.56 1.04
N GLU A 117 16.41 -13.60 0.38
CA GLU A 117 16.27 -14.01 -1.01
C GLU A 117 15.99 -12.78 -1.87
N THR A 118 16.54 -12.76 -3.07
CA THR A 118 16.23 -11.74 -4.08
C THR A 118 16.01 -12.43 -5.41
N VAL A 119 14.85 -12.19 -6.01
CA VAL A 119 14.47 -12.70 -7.33
C VAL A 119 14.07 -11.53 -8.20
N GLU A 120 14.53 -11.54 -9.44
CA GLU A 120 14.26 -10.50 -10.42
C GLU A 120 13.61 -11.14 -11.64
N TYR A 121 12.63 -10.46 -12.22
CA TYR A 121 11.88 -10.88 -13.39
C TYR A 121 11.84 -9.72 -14.38
N ASP A 122 11.88 -10.05 -15.65
CA ASP A 122 11.70 -9.13 -16.78
C ASP A 122 10.43 -9.52 -17.55
N ASP A 123 9.95 -8.60 -18.38
CA ASP A 123 8.79 -8.80 -19.27
C ASP A 123 7.50 -9.21 -18.55
N VAL A 124 7.33 -8.84 -17.27
CA VAL A 124 6.10 -9.09 -16.51
C VAL A 124 4.99 -8.17 -17.03
N PRO A 125 3.78 -8.67 -17.37
CA PRO A 125 2.65 -7.81 -17.69
C PRO A 125 2.31 -6.86 -16.54
N VAL A 126 2.14 -5.57 -16.83
CA VAL A 126 1.95 -4.53 -15.80
C VAL A 126 0.61 -3.80 -15.88
N ASP A 127 -0.30 -4.20 -16.77
CA ASP A 127 -1.57 -3.48 -16.97
C ASP A 127 -2.40 -3.40 -15.69
N ALA A 128 -2.41 -4.45 -14.87
CA ALA A 128 -3.10 -4.49 -13.57
C ALA A 128 -2.47 -3.59 -12.49
N ASN A 129 -1.25 -3.09 -12.71
CA ASN A 129 -0.55 -2.19 -11.79
C ASN A 129 -0.89 -0.72 -12.03
N TRP A 130 -1.61 -0.41 -13.11
CA TRP A 130 -2.08 0.93 -13.42
C TRP A 130 -3.46 1.20 -12.83
N GLU A 131 -3.64 2.40 -12.28
CA GLU A 131 -4.91 2.88 -11.77
C GLU A 131 -5.14 4.33 -12.22
N PRO A 132 -6.39 4.75 -12.47
CA PRO A 132 -6.69 6.16 -12.60
C PRO A 132 -6.41 6.89 -11.28
N ILE A 133 -6.10 8.18 -11.34
CA ILE A 133 -6.06 9.02 -10.14
C ILE A 133 -7.48 9.08 -9.54
N PRO A 134 -7.69 8.64 -8.29
CA PRO A 134 -9.01 8.64 -7.67
C PRO A 134 -9.50 10.06 -7.40
N SER A 135 -10.82 10.25 -7.42
CA SER A 135 -11.44 11.47 -6.90
C SER A 135 -11.50 11.45 -5.37
N PHE A 136 -11.58 12.62 -4.73
CA PHE A 136 -11.71 12.71 -3.28
C PHE A 136 -12.89 11.87 -2.77
N GLY A 137 -12.59 10.92 -1.88
CA GLY A 137 -13.55 10.01 -1.27
C GLY A 137 -13.79 8.72 -2.05
N ASP A 138 -13.36 8.63 -3.30
CA ASP A 138 -13.54 7.46 -4.17
C ASP A 138 -12.21 6.71 -4.38
N TYR A 139 -11.74 6.06 -3.31
CA TYR A 139 -10.47 5.32 -3.33
C TYR A 139 -10.65 3.81 -3.57
N GLY A 140 -11.86 3.37 -3.94
CA GLY A 140 -12.19 1.95 -4.04
C GLY A 140 -11.31 1.18 -5.02
N SER A 141 -10.89 1.82 -6.12
CA SER A 141 -10.05 1.20 -7.14
C SER A 141 -8.65 0.84 -6.62
N ILE A 142 -7.98 1.79 -5.94
CA ILE A 142 -6.64 1.59 -5.38
C ILE A 142 -6.65 0.77 -4.08
N ALA A 143 -7.80 0.66 -3.41
CA ALA A 143 -7.99 -0.06 -2.15
C ALA A 143 -8.32 -1.56 -2.32
N ARG A 144 -8.26 -2.10 -3.54
CA ARG A 144 -8.42 -3.55 -3.79
C ARG A 144 -7.17 -4.30 -3.31
N TYR A 145 -7.39 -5.34 -2.49
CA TYR A 145 -6.30 -6.18 -1.98
C TYR A 145 -5.79 -7.14 -3.04
N GLU A 146 -6.68 -7.92 -3.65
CA GLU A 146 -6.36 -8.78 -4.78
C GLU A 146 -6.21 -7.94 -6.04
N ARG A 147 -5.14 -8.22 -6.80
CA ARG A 147 -4.74 -7.49 -8.00
C ARG A 147 -4.27 -8.54 -9.02
N ASP A 148 -5.24 -9.21 -9.63
CA ASP A 148 -5.05 -10.19 -10.72
C ASP A 148 -4.90 -9.49 -12.08
#